data_AF-A0A5B7F140-F1
#
_entry.id   AF-A0A5B7F140-F1
#
_cell.length_a   1.000
_cell.length_b   1.000
_cell.length_c   1.000
_cell.angle_alpha   90.00
_cell.angle_beta   90.00
_cell.angle_gamma   90.00
#
_symmetry.space_group_name_H-M   'P 1'
#
loop_
_entity.id
_entity.type
_entity.pdbx_description
1 polymer ?
#
loop_
_entity_poly.entity_id
_entity_poly.type
_entity_poly.pdbx_seq_one_letter_code
_entity_poly.pdbx_strand_id
1 'polypeptide(L)'
;MWTSEDQYMVLDYCSRNMVQVLELDTSDKFPGRILDGHKNLLIMTMLQNHENKTVEMIVSCPMESDRTRWVEAVTPRSSDNPDERIYEEWDCPQVQAIHPYVGKQADELSLEVSDVVNVLKKMSDGWYHGERIRDQERGWFPGRFTVEISSTHVRARNLRQRYRLLAISGSLLDELKKEKERFEKEIRKKDRRRTLTIMEVISSQTQAIS
;
A
#
# COMPACT_ATOMS: atom_id res chain seq x y z
N MET A 1 -35.11 17.21 23.13
CA MET A 1 -35.04 15.74 23.27
C MET A 1 -34.06 15.31 22.19
N TRP A 2 -32.81 15.04 22.59
CA TRP A 2 -31.69 14.82 21.66
C TRP A 2 -31.88 13.49 20.92
N THR A 3 -31.86 13.54 19.60
CA THR A 3 -31.97 12.38 18.72
C THR A 3 -30.64 11.63 18.66
N SER A 4 -30.72 10.31 18.73
CA SER A 4 -29.63 9.33 18.65
C SER A 4 -28.76 9.47 17.39
N GLU A 5 -27.62 10.16 17.45
CA GLU A 5 -26.72 10.34 16.29
C GLU A 5 -25.45 9.45 16.27
N ASP A 6 -25.14 8.67 17.31
CA ASP A 6 -23.86 7.91 17.35
C ASP A 6 -24.05 6.39 17.47
N GLN A 7 -24.85 5.81 16.58
CA GLN A 7 -24.88 4.34 16.43
C GLN A 7 -24.18 3.95 15.13
N TYR A 8 -22.98 3.38 15.25
CA TYR A 8 -22.20 2.86 14.14
C TYR A 8 -22.31 1.34 14.08
N MET A 9 -22.44 0.80 12.87
CA MET A 9 -22.32 -0.63 12.61
C MET A 9 -20.88 -0.95 12.18
N VAL A 10 -20.22 -1.87 12.88
CA VAL A 10 -18.90 -2.36 12.49
C VAL A 10 -19.09 -3.37 11.36
N LEU A 11 -18.68 -2.99 10.14
CA LEU A 11 -18.76 -3.86 8.96
C LEU A 11 -17.56 -4.81 8.85
N ASP A 12 -16.37 -4.33 9.22
CA ASP A 12 -15.12 -5.08 9.22
C ASP A 12 -14.09 -4.40 10.14
N TYR A 13 -13.00 -5.08 10.47
CA TYR A 13 -11.89 -4.53 11.23
C TYR A 13 -10.55 -5.24 10.91
N CYS A 14 -9.46 -4.48 11.07
CA CYS A 14 -8.10 -4.98 11.08
C CYS A 14 -7.20 -4.10 11.95
N SER A 15 -5.99 -4.57 12.25
CA SER A 15 -4.97 -3.75 12.93
C SER A 15 -4.59 -2.55 12.04
N ARG A 16 -4.30 -1.39 12.64
CA ARG A 16 -3.99 -0.15 11.91
C ARG A 16 -2.84 -0.31 10.90
N ASN A 17 -1.80 -1.07 11.26
CA ASN A 17 -0.69 -1.37 10.35
C ASN A 17 -1.06 -2.28 9.17
N MET A 18 -2.26 -2.87 9.15
CA MET A 18 -2.79 -3.68 8.04
C MET A 18 -3.70 -2.88 7.09
N VAL A 19 -3.90 -1.58 7.34
CA VAL A 19 -4.66 -0.70 6.44
C VAL A 19 -3.72 0.06 5.52
N GLN A 20 -4.12 0.21 4.26
CA GLN A 20 -3.54 1.17 3.32
C GLN A 20 -4.67 2.00 2.72
N VAL A 21 -4.38 3.26 2.41
CA VAL A 21 -5.30 4.14 1.70
C VAL A 21 -4.60 4.73 0.49
N LEU A 22 -5.30 4.76 -0.64
CA LEU A 22 -4.88 5.47 -1.85
C LEU A 22 -5.96 6.48 -2.21
N GLU A 23 -5.55 7.70 -2.52
CA GLU A 23 -6.45 8.71 -3.05
C GLU A 23 -6.83 8.37 -4.50
N LEU A 24 -8.10 8.61 -4.84
CA LEU A 24 -8.60 8.46 -6.19
C LEU A 24 -8.99 9.82 -6.76
N ASP A 25 -8.59 10.03 -8.01
CA ASP A 25 -9.05 11.17 -8.78
C ASP A 25 -10.37 10.84 -9.46
N THR A 26 -11.31 11.79 -9.48
CA THR A 26 -12.61 11.64 -10.15
C THR A 26 -12.50 11.39 -11.67
N SER A 27 -11.31 11.58 -12.25
CA SER A 27 -11.00 11.26 -13.66
C SER A 27 -10.66 9.78 -13.89
N ASP A 28 -10.40 9.00 -12.84
CA ASP A 28 -10.10 7.58 -12.95
C ASP A 28 -11.35 6.83 -13.41
N LYS A 29 -11.40 6.51 -14.70
CA LYS A 29 -12.51 5.78 -15.31
C LYS A 29 -12.49 4.34 -14.82
N PHE A 30 -13.24 4.03 -13.76
CA PHE A 30 -13.48 2.66 -13.33
C PHE A 30 -14.45 1.97 -14.30
N PRO A 31 -14.01 0.97 -15.09
CA PRO A 31 -14.92 0.28 -15.99
C PRO A 31 -15.99 -0.48 -15.20
N GLY A 32 -17.26 -0.10 -15.40
CA GLY A 32 -18.40 -0.82 -14.85
C GLY A 32 -18.85 -0.44 -13.43
N ARG A 33 -18.30 0.63 -12.82
CA ARG A 33 -18.83 1.18 -11.55
C ARG A 33 -19.39 2.58 -11.77
N ILE A 34 -20.65 2.77 -11.38
CA ILE A 34 -21.31 4.09 -11.33
C ILE A 34 -20.77 4.80 -10.09
N LEU A 35 -19.65 5.52 -10.22
CA LEU A 35 -19.14 6.43 -9.18
C LEU A 35 -19.57 7.88 -9.43
N ASP A 36 -20.44 8.09 -10.42
CA ASP A 36 -20.93 9.41 -10.83
C ASP A 36 -21.58 10.13 -9.64
N GLY A 37 -21.07 11.33 -9.33
CA GLY A 37 -21.59 12.20 -8.27
C GLY A 37 -20.90 12.07 -6.91
N HIS A 38 -20.09 11.03 -6.68
CA HIS A 38 -19.30 10.91 -5.46
C HIS A 38 -17.99 11.72 -5.54
N LYS A 39 -17.63 12.38 -4.44
CA LYS A 39 -16.40 13.18 -4.33
C LYS A 39 -15.51 12.64 -3.22
N ASN A 40 -14.27 13.14 -3.18
CA ASN A 40 -13.29 12.84 -2.13
C ASN A 40 -13.12 11.32 -1.92
N LEU A 41 -12.86 10.61 -3.02
CA LEU A 41 -12.80 9.16 -3.04
C LEU A 41 -11.45 8.63 -2.54
N LEU A 42 -11.51 7.49 -1.85
CA LEU A 42 -10.37 6.74 -1.35
C LEU A 42 -10.55 5.26 -1.70
N ILE A 43 -9.47 4.58 -2.09
CA ILE A 43 -9.39 3.13 -1.96
C ILE A 43 -8.81 2.82 -0.59
N MET A 44 -9.59 2.13 0.23
CA MET A 44 -9.12 1.54 1.47
C MET A 44 -8.85 0.05 1.23
N THR A 45 -7.62 -0.37 1.50
CA THR A 45 -7.20 -1.76 1.41
C THR A 45 -6.84 -2.28 2.79
N MET A 46 -7.62 -3.22 3.30
CA MET A 46 -7.25 -4.05 4.44
C MET A 46 -6.45 -5.24 3.91
N LEU A 47 -5.14 -5.25 4.17
CA LEU A 47 -4.26 -6.33 3.73
C LEU A 47 -4.68 -7.68 4.33
N GLN A 48 -5.15 -7.62 5.57
CA GLN A 48 -5.65 -8.77 6.30
C GLN A 48 -6.69 -8.30 7.33
N ASN A 49 -7.95 -8.64 7.09
CA ASN A 49 -9.05 -8.40 8.02
C ASN A 49 -9.12 -9.49 9.12
N HIS A 50 -10.13 -9.40 9.99
CA HIS A 50 -10.37 -10.37 11.06
C HIS A 50 -10.60 -11.81 10.59
N GLU A 51 -11.07 -12.00 9.36
CA GLU A 51 -11.22 -13.31 8.71
C GLU A 51 -9.97 -13.74 7.93
N ASN A 52 -8.85 -13.02 8.07
CA ASN A 52 -7.61 -13.22 7.33
C ASN A 52 -7.71 -13.00 5.81
N LYS A 53 -8.69 -12.22 5.36
CA LYS A 53 -8.87 -11.87 3.94
C LYS A 53 -8.29 -10.51 3.61
N THR A 54 -7.80 -10.35 2.38
CA THR A 54 -7.52 -9.03 1.81
C THR A 54 -8.83 -8.44 1.28
N VAL A 55 -9.19 -7.25 1.75
CA VAL A 55 -10.44 -6.57 1.40
C VAL A 55 -10.11 -5.18 0.87
N GLU A 56 -10.72 -4.81 -0.25
CA GLU A 56 -10.55 -3.51 -0.88
C GLU A 56 -11.92 -2.84 -1.05
N MET A 57 -12.03 -1.59 -0.63
CA MET A 57 -13.27 -0.83 -0.63
C MET A 57 -13.03 0.56 -1.18
N ILE A 58 -14.01 1.08 -1.92
CA ILE A 58 -14.03 2.49 -2.30
C ILE A 58 -14.87 3.23 -1.27
N VAL A 59 -14.29 4.26 -0.67
CA VAL A 59 -14.93 5.11 0.35
C VAL A 59 -15.06 6.52 -0.21
N SER A 60 -16.23 7.13 -0.04
CA SER A 60 -16.44 8.56 -0.34
C SER A 60 -16.51 9.34 0.96
N CYS A 61 -15.70 10.39 1.06
CA CYS A 61 -15.73 11.29 2.20
C CYS A 61 -16.65 12.49 1.93
N PRO A 62 -17.47 12.92 2.91
CA PRO A 62 -18.32 14.10 2.75
C PRO A 62 -17.52 15.37 2.42
N MET A 63 -16.36 15.53 3.06
CA MET A 63 -15.46 16.67 2.86
C MET A 63 -14.07 16.23 2.41
N GLU A 64 -13.37 17.13 1.72
CA GLU A 64 -11.96 16.94 1.37
C GLU A 64 -11.08 16.81 2.63
N SER A 65 -11.37 17.61 3.66
CA SER A 65 -10.69 17.54 4.96
C SER A 65 -10.83 16.16 5.62
N ASP A 66 -11.99 15.51 5.50
CA ASP A 66 -12.18 14.15 6.02
C ASP A 66 -11.27 13.17 5.27
N ARG A 67 -11.23 13.27 3.93
CA ARG A 67 -10.34 12.45 3.09
C ARG A 67 -8.87 12.61 3.51
N THR A 68 -8.39 13.85 3.60
CA THR A 68 -7.01 14.17 3.98
C THR A 68 -6.68 13.60 5.36
N ARG A 69 -7.55 13.80 6.35
CA ARG A 69 -7.35 13.28 7.71
C ARG A 69 -7.28 11.76 7.75
N TRP A 70 -8.09 11.06 6.93
CA TRP A 70 -8.02 9.60 6.82
C TRP A 70 -6.69 9.14 6.22
N VAL A 71 -6.21 9.78 5.16
CA VAL A 71 -4.92 9.47 4.51
C VAL A 71 -3.77 9.69 5.50
N GLU A 72 -3.74 10.85 6.17
CA GLU A 72 -2.72 11.18 7.18
C GLU A 72 -2.75 10.20 8.36
N ALA A 73 -3.94 9.75 8.79
CA ALA A 73 -4.06 8.81 9.89
C ALA A 73 -3.49 7.42 9.58
N VAL A 74 -3.48 6.98 8.32
CA VAL A 74 -2.96 5.64 7.97
C VAL A 74 -1.57 5.66 7.35
N THR A 75 -1.09 6.83 6.94
CA THR A 75 0.22 6.99 6.33
C THR A 75 1.28 7.17 7.41
N PRO A 76 2.26 6.26 7.55
CA PRO A 76 3.36 6.44 8.48
C PRO A 76 4.15 7.72 8.16
N ARG A 77 4.54 8.48 9.18
CA ARG A 77 5.36 9.67 9.00
C ARG A 77 6.72 9.33 8.41
N SER A 78 7.20 10.20 7.52
CA SER A 78 8.58 10.21 7.05
C SER A 78 9.37 11.33 7.73
N SER A 79 10.68 11.13 7.84
CA SER A 79 11.62 12.18 8.27
C SER A 79 12.14 12.93 7.04
N ASP A 80 12.35 14.24 7.17
CA ASP A 80 13.05 15.05 6.16
C ASP A 80 14.55 14.75 6.13
N ASN A 81 15.09 14.23 7.24
CA ASN A 81 16.47 13.76 7.32
C ASN A 81 16.56 12.34 6.69
N PRO A 82 17.34 12.17 5.60
CA PRO A 82 17.47 10.88 4.91
C PRO A 82 18.19 9.80 5.76
N ASP A 83 18.98 10.22 6.75
CA ASP A 83 19.69 9.32 7.67
C ASP A 83 18.80 8.81 8.83
N GLU A 84 17.55 9.26 8.87
CA GLU A 84 16.61 8.98 9.94
C GLU A 84 15.38 8.26 9.41
N ARG A 85 15.02 7.18 10.11
CA ARG A 85 13.75 6.50 9.91
C ARG A 85 12.93 6.56 11.19
N ILE A 86 11.76 7.20 11.10
CA ILE A 86 10.79 7.30 12.19
C ILE A 86 9.73 6.22 12.00
N TYR A 87 9.25 5.70 13.12
CA TYR A 87 8.15 4.77 13.18
C TYR A 87 7.07 5.30 14.11
N GLU A 88 5.82 5.06 13.72
CA GLU A 88 4.68 5.29 14.59
C GLU A 88 4.61 4.19 15.65
N GLU A 89 4.13 4.50 16.86
CA GLU A 89 4.00 3.52 17.95
C GLU A 89 3.19 2.28 17.53
N TRP A 90 2.17 2.47 16.67
CA TRP A 90 1.31 1.41 16.16
C TRP A 90 1.89 0.63 14.96
N ASP A 91 3.01 1.07 14.39
CA ASP A 91 3.71 0.44 13.26
C ASP A 91 5.23 0.42 13.46
N CYS A 92 5.67 0.23 14.71
CA CYS A 92 7.08 0.15 15.05
C CYS A 92 7.60 -1.30 15.02
N PRO A 93 8.85 -1.53 14.55
CA PRO A 93 9.52 -2.80 14.74
C PRO A 93 9.78 -3.06 16.22
N GLN A 94 9.77 -4.33 16.59
CA GLN A 94 10.23 -4.77 17.90
C GLN A 94 11.58 -5.45 17.77
N VAL A 95 12.47 -5.18 18.73
CA VAL A 95 13.77 -5.85 18.82
C VAL A 95 13.94 -6.48 20.20
N GLN A 96 14.68 -7.58 20.25
CA GLN A 96 15.10 -8.24 21.48
C GLN A 96 16.59 -8.00 21.70
N ALA A 97 16.98 -7.57 22.90
CA ALA A 97 18.38 -7.46 23.27
C ALA A 97 19.03 -8.85 23.38
N ILE A 98 20.13 -9.06 22.66
CA ILE A 98 20.97 -10.27 22.72
C ILE A 98 22.26 -10.06 23.51
N HIS A 99 22.59 -8.80 23.79
CA HIS A 99 23.73 -8.39 24.59
C HIS A 99 23.30 -7.31 25.59
N PRO A 100 23.87 -7.29 26.80
CA PRO A 100 23.59 -6.22 27.75
C PRO A 100 24.25 -4.91 27.29
N TYR A 101 23.61 -3.79 27.59
CA TYR A 101 24.12 -2.45 27.32
C TYR A 101 23.90 -1.56 28.56
N VAL A 102 24.93 -0.83 28.97
CA VAL A 102 24.79 0.15 30.06
C VAL A 102 24.86 1.53 29.44
N GLY A 103 23.78 2.29 29.61
CA GLY A 103 23.67 3.66 29.12
C GLY A 103 24.77 4.53 29.74
N LYS A 104 25.48 5.26 28.88
CA LYS A 104 26.59 6.14 29.27
C LYS A 104 26.16 7.59 29.46
N GLN A 105 25.04 7.96 28.85
CA GLN A 105 24.45 9.29 28.88
C GLN A 105 23.00 9.21 29.38
N ALA A 106 22.45 10.34 29.82
CA ALA A 106 21.12 10.39 30.42
C ALA A 106 19.98 10.07 29.45
N ASP A 107 20.22 10.21 28.15
CA ASP A 107 19.31 9.89 27.06
C ASP A 107 19.47 8.46 26.55
N GLU A 108 20.46 7.70 27.04
CA GLU A 108 20.71 6.32 26.64
C GLU A 108 19.91 5.32 27.48
N LEU A 109 19.25 4.38 26.78
CA LEU A 109 18.51 3.28 27.37
C LEU A 109 19.45 2.11 27.64
N SER A 110 19.60 1.74 28.92
CA SER A 110 20.29 0.50 29.30
C SER A 110 19.49 -0.71 28.80
N LEU A 111 20.14 -1.85 28.55
CA LEU A 111 19.49 -3.08 28.09
C LEU A 111 20.02 -4.27 28.87
N GLU A 112 19.13 -5.17 29.23
CA GLU A 112 19.45 -6.52 29.68
C GLU A 112 19.14 -7.54 28.58
N VAL A 113 19.81 -8.69 28.63
CA VAL A 113 19.54 -9.76 27.66
C VAL A 113 18.08 -10.19 27.78
N SER A 114 17.41 -10.29 26.62
CA SER A 114 15.98 -10.56 26.46
C SER A 114 15.03 -9.39 26.67
N ASP A 115 15.52 -8.18 26.98
CA ASP A 115 14.66 -7.00 26.94
C ASP A 115 14.06 -6.82 25.55
N VAL A 116 12.76 -6.55 25.50
CA VAL A 116 12.05 -6.22 24.26
C VAL A 116 11.82 -4.73 24.19
N VAL A 117 12.16 -4.13 23.05
CA VAL A 117 12.10 -2.70 22.82
C VAL A 117 11.31 -2.40 21.55
N ASN A 118 10.33 -1.50 21.66
CA ASN A 118 9.63 -0.90 20.52
C ASN A 118 10.55 0.16 19.90
N VAL A 119 10.93 0.00 18.62
CA VAL A 119 11.87 0.91 17.95
C VAL A 119 11.11 2.06 17.28
N LEU A 120 11.22 3.25 17.86
CA LEU A 120 10.53 4.46 17.40
C LEU A 120 11.33 5.22 16.35
N LYS A 121 12.67 5.14 16.41
CA LYS A 121 13.57 5.79 15.45
C LYS A 121 14.80 4.94 15.20
N LYS A 122 15.28 4.93 13.96
CA LYS A 122 16.56 4.35 13.56
C LYS A 122 17.40 5.40 12.84
N MET A 123 18.66 5.54 13.26
CA MET A 123 19.67 6.37 12.63
C MET A 123 20.58 5.51 11.75
N SER A 124 21.14 6.11 10.69
CA SER A 124 22.04 5.42 9.75
C SER A 124 23.37 4.98 10.36
N ASP A 125 23.79 5.61 11.47
CA ASP A 125 24.97 5.24 12.26
C ASP A 125 24.76 4.00 13.15
N GLY A 126 23.56 3.42 13.15
CA GLY A 126 23.20 2.21 13.88
C GLY A 126 22.61 2.45 15.27
N TRP A 127 22.36 3.70 15.65
CA TRP A 127 21.65 4.03 16.90
C TRP A 127 20.14 3.99 16.72
N TYR A 128 19.47 3.34 17.66
CA TYR A 128 18.02 3.27 17.73
C TYR A 128 17.53 4.05 18.94
N HIS A 129 16.39 4.72 18.79
CA HIS A 129 15.64 5.25 19.92
C HIS A 129 14.37 4.40 20.06
N GLY A 130 14.08 3.96 21.28
CA GLY A 130 12.95 3.08 21.52
C GLY A 130 12.43 3.13 22.94
N GLU A 131 11.38 2.35 23.18
CA GLU A 131 10.71 2.19 24.47
C GLU A 131 10.80 0.73 24.90
N ARG A 132 11.41 0.47 26.06
CA ARG A 132 11.51 -0.87 26.63
C ARG A 132 10.18 -1.28 27.25
N ILE A 133 9.67 -2.46 26.88
CA ILE A 133 8.31 -2.88 27.24
C ILE A 133 8.13 -3.09 28.76
N ARG A 134 9.17 -3.56 29.46
CA ARG A 134 9.05 -4.00 30.86
C ARG A 134 8.72 -2.86 31.84
N ASP A 135 9.19 -1.65 31.54
CA ASP A 135 9.13 -0.48 32.41
C ASP A 135 8.79 0.82 31.67
N GLN A 136 8.59 0.75 30.35
CA GLN A 136 8.27 1.88 29.47
C GLN A 136 9.36 2.97 29.44
N GLU A 137 10.60 2.62 29.83
CA GLU A 137 11.71 3.56 29.71
C GLU A 137 12.07 3.80 28.24
N ARG A 138 12.31 5.07 27.91
CA ARG A 138 12.67 5.50 26.56
C ARG A 138 14.11 6.00 26.53
N GLY A 139 14.80 5.70 25.42
CA GLY A 139 16.12 6.26 25.18
C GLY A 139 16.84 5.62 24.00
N TRP A 140 18.08 6.04 23.83
CA TRP A 140 18.99 5.63 22.77
C TRP A 140 19.77 4.37 23.12
N PHE A 141 19.90 3.46 22.16
CA PHE A 141 20.72 2.26 22.31
C PHE A 141 21.32 1.83 20.97
N PRO A 142 22.48 1.15 20.98
CA PRO A 142 23.10 0.64 19.77
C PRO A 142 22.34 -0.58 19.22
N GLY A 143 21.82 -0.48 17.99
CA GLY A 143 21.01 -1.54 17.38
C GLY A 143 21.73 -2.89 17.26
N ARG A 144 23.06 -2.89 17.15
CA ARG A 144 23.91 -4.11 17.08
C ARG A 144 23.82 -5.02 18.32
N PHE A 145 23.28 -4.52 19.44
CA PHE A 145 23.05 -5.30 20.65
C PHE A 145 21.71 -6.04 20.62
N THR A 146 20.94 -5.90 19.54
CA THR A 146 19.57 -6.39 19.42
C THR A 146 19.34 -7.15 18.12
N VAL A 147 18.28 -7.96 18.10
CA VAL A 147 17.79 -8.65 16.90
C VAL A 147 16.33 -8.29 16.66
N GLU A 148 15.92 -8.12 15.41
CA GLU A 148 14.52 -7.83 15.06
C GLU A 148 13.64 -9.06 15.33
N ILE A 149 12.57 -8.87 16.08
CA ILE A 149 11.56 -9.90 16.35
C ILE A 149 10.62 -9.97 15.15
N SER A 150 10.22 -11.20 14.76
CA SER A 150 9.13 -11.46 13.81
C SER A 150 7.79 -10.98 14.39
N SER A 151 7.57 -9.67 14.30
CA SER A 151 6.42 -8.97 14.89
C SER A 151 5.28 -8.78 13.90
N THR A 152 4.13 -8.31 14.41
CA THR A 152 3.00 -7.83 13.61
C THR A 152 3.42 -6.79 12.58
N HIS A 153 4.39 -5.92 12.91
CA HIS A 153 5.01 -4.97 11.97
C HIS A 153 5.70 -5.69 10.81
N VAL A 154 6.52 -6.71 11.07
CA VAL A 154 7.19 -7.48 10.01
C VAL A 154 6.17 -8.16 9.11
N ARG A 155 5.10 -8.73 9.70
CA ARG A 155 4.00 -9.32 8.94
C ARG A 155 3.31 -8.28 8.04
N ALA A 156 2.95 -7.13 8.59
CA ALA A 156 2.33 -6.03 7.85
C ALA A 156 3.24 -5.56 6.70
N ARG A 157 4.53 -5.35 6.97
CA ARG A 157 5.53 -4.98 5.97
C ARG A 157 5.60 -5.98 4.83
N ASN A 158 5.66 -7.28 5.13
CA ASN A 158 5.73 -8.33 4.12
C ASN A 158 4.44 -8.40 3.28
N LEU A 159 3.27 -8.24 3.92
CA LEU A 159 1.98 -8.21 3.22
C LEU A 159 1.86 -6.98 2.31
N ARG A 160 2.28 -5.79 2.77
CA ARG A 160 2.34 -4.56 1.95
C ARG A 160 3.22 -4.75 0.72
N GLN A 161 4.41 -5.31 0.90
CA GLN A 161 5.35 -5.58 -0.20
C GLN A 161 4.74 -6.56 -1.21
N ARG A 162 4.15 -7.66 -0.73
CA ARG A 162 3.49 -8.65 -1.59
C ARG A 162 2.32 -8.03 -2.36
N TYR A 163 1.45 -7.27 -1.69
CA TYR A 163 0.31 -6.62 -2.33
C TYR A 163 0.78 -5.63 -3.42
N ARG A 164 1.78 -4.79 -3.13
CA ARG A 164 2.36 -3.87 -4.12
C ARG A 164 2.86 -4.59 -5.36
N LEU A 165 3.59 -5.70 -5.19
CA LEU A 165 4.08 -6.50 -6.32
C LEU A 165 2.93 -7.11 -7.14
N LEU A 166 1.90 -7.62 -6.47
CA LEU A 166 0.74 -8.21 -7.15
C LEU A 166 -0.08 -7.15 -7.90
N ALA A 167 -0.29 -5.98 -7.32
CA ALA A 167 -1.01 -4.87 -7.95
C ALA A 167 -0.30 -4.38 -9.23
N ILE A 168 1.03 -4.20 -9.16
CA ILE A 168 1.85 -3.84 -10.33
C ILE A 168 1.81 -4.95 -11.39
N SER A 169 1.97 -6.22 -11.00
CA SER A 169 1.93 -7.34 -11.94
C SER A 169 0.56 -7.48 -12.62
N GLY A 170 -0.54 -7.21 -11.93
CA GLY A 170 -1.89 -7.23 -12.51
C GLY A 170 -2.03 -6.15 -13.60
N SER A 171 -1.62 -4.92 -13.29
CA SER A 171 -1.63 -3.81 -14.26
C SER A 171 -0.77 -4.10 -15.49
N LEU A 172 0.44 -4.64 -15.28
CA LEU A 172 1.36 -4.99 -16.37
C LEU A 172 0.79 -6.10 -17.27
N LEU A 173 0.17 -7.13 -16.68
CA LEU A 173 -0.48 -8.19 -17.44
C LEU A 173 -1.68 -7.68 -18.25
N ASP A 174 -2.46 -6.76 -17.69
CA ASP A 174 -3.58 -6.13 -18.39
C ASP A 174 -3.10 -5.24 -19.55
N GLU A 175 -2.00 -4.51 -19.38
CA GLU A 175 -1.37 -3.73 -20.45
C GLU A 175 -0.86 -4.61 -21.59
N LEU A 176 -0.10 -5.66 -21.27
CA LEU A 176 0.40 -6.62 -22.25
C LEU A 176 -0.74 -7.30 -23.01
N LYS A 177 -1.85 -7.63 -22.32
CA LYS A 177 -3.04 -8.21 -22.95
C LYS A 177 -3.71 -7.21 -23.89
N LYS A 178 -3.87 -5.94 -23.48
CA LYS A 178 -4.41 -4.87 -24.34
C LYS A 178 -3.53 -4.62 -25.56
N GLU A 179 -2.20 -4.65 -25.41
CA GLU A 179 -1.25 -4.46 -26.50
C GLU A 179 -1.32 -5.63 -27.50
N LYS A 180 -1.34 -6.87 -26.98
CA LYS A 180 -1.55 -8.07 -27.81
C LYS A 180 -2.85 -8.01 -28.60
N GLU A 181 -3.97 -7.67 -27.96
CA GLU A 181 -5.26 -7.52 -28.63
C GLU A 181 -5.25 -6.41 -29.69
N ARG A 182 -4.53 -5.32 -29.44
CA ARG A 182 -4.36 -4.22 -30.41
C ARG A 182 -3.57 -4.71 -31.63
N PHE A 183 -2.45 -5.41 -31.42
CA PHE A 183 -1.62 -5.95 -32.47
C PHE A 183 -2.37 -6.99 -33.33
N GLU A 184 -3.13 -7.89 -32.70
CA GLU A 184 -3.98 -8.87 -33.39
C GLU A 184 -5.07 -8.19 -34.24
N LYS A 185 -5.69 -7.11 -33.74
CA LYS A 185 -6.66 -6.31 -34.50
C LYS A 185 -6.01 -5.62 -35.69
N GLU A 186 -4.79 -5.13 -35.57
CA GLU A 186 -4.05 -4.50 -36.68
C GLU A 186 -3.69 -5.50 -37.77
N ILE A 187 -3.22 -6.70 -37.40
CA ILE A 187 -2.97 -7.80 -38.35
C ILE A 187 -4.25 -8.13 -39.10
N ARG A 188 -5.36 -8.37 -38.38
CA ARG A 188 -6.65 -8.70 -38.99
C ARG A 188 -7.15 -7.60 -39.92
N LYS A 189 -6.92 -6.33 -39.58
CA LYS A 189 -7.28 -5.18 -40.43
C LYS A 189 -6.40 -5.10 -41.68
N LYS A 190 -5.10 -5.40 -41.57
CA LYS A 190 -4.15 -5.41 -42.68
C LYS A 190 -4.46 -6.55 -43.65
N ASP A 191 -4.79 -7.73 -43.14
CA ASP A 191 -5.18 -8.88 -43.96
C ASP A 191 -6.50 -8.62 -44.68
N ARG A 192 -7.52 -8.09 -43.99
CA ARG A 192 -8.79 -7.70 -44.63
C ARG A 192 -8.58 -6.67 -45.75
N ARG A 193 -7.71 -5.67 -45.56
CA ARG A 193 -7.37 -4.68 -46.59
C ARG A 193 -6.71 -5.35 -47.80
N ARG A 194 -5.75 -6.25 -47.59
CA ARG A 194 -5.10 -7.00 -48.67
C ARG A 194 -6.09 -7.84 -49.46
N THR A 195 -7.01 -8.53 -48.79
CA THR A 195 -8.05 -9.34 -49.45
C THR A 195 -8.99 -8.47 -50.29
N LEU A 196 -9.41 -7.30 -49.77
CA LEU A 196 -10.26 -6.37 -50.53
C LEU A 196 -9.56 -5.85 -51.79
N THR A 197 -8.28 -5.47 -51.69
CA THR A 197 -7.49 -5.01 -52.85
C THR A 197 -7.37 -6.11 -53.93
N ILE A 198 -7.16 -7.37 -53.53
CA ILE A 198 -7.11 -8.49 -54.48
C ILE A 198 -8.46 -8.68 -55.18
N MET A 199 -9.57 -8.61 -54.44
CA MET A 199 -10.92 -8.77 -55.01
C MET A 199 -11.29 -7.63 -55.97
N GLU A 200 -10.88 -6.39 -55.66
CA GLU A 200 -11.06 -5.22 -56.54
C GLU A 200 -10.27 -5.37 -57.85
N VAL A 201 -9.03 -5.87 -57.79
CA VAL A 201 -8.20 -6.15 -58.98
C VAL A 201 -8.79 -7.26 -59.84
N ILE A 202 -9.32 -8.33 -59.24
CA ILE A 202 -9.97 -9.43 -59.97
C ILE A 202 -11.28 -8.95 -60.64
N SER A 203 -12.08 -8.15 -59.93
CA SER A 203 -13.33 -7.59 -60.46
C SER A 203 -13.10 -6.64 -61.64
N SER A 204 -12.06 -5.79 -61.58
CA SER A 204 -11.75 -4.86 -62.67
C SER A 204 -11.24 -5.58 -63.92
N GLN A 205 -10.46 -6.65 -63.77
CA GLN A 205 -10.03 -7.49 -64.90
C GLN A 205 -11.20 -8.26 -65.53
N THR A 206 -12.19 -8.69 -64.74
CA THR A 206 -13.36 -9.42 -65.28
C THR A 206 -14.28 -8.51 -66.10
N GLN A 207 -14.44 -7.24 -65.72
CA GLN A 207 -15.22 -6.26 -66.48
C GLN A 207 -14.54 -5.78 -67.76
N ALA A 208 -13.21 -5.90 -67.87
CA ALA A 208 -12.46 -5.52 -69.07
C ALA A 208 -12.48 -6.60 -70.18
N ILE A 209 -12.99 -7.81 -69.88
CA ILE A 209 -13.02 -8.97 -70.79
C ILE A 209 -14.44 -9.19 -71.37
N SER A 210 -15.46 -8.49 -70.88
CA SER A 210 -16.83 -8.44 -71.44
C SER A 210 -17.03 -7.25 -72.35
#